data_AF-A0A378N0P0-F1
#
_entry.id   AF-A0A378N0P0-F1
#
_cell.length_a   1.000
_cell.length_b   1.000
_cell.length_c   1.000
_cell.angle_alpha   90.00
_cell.angle_beta   90.00
_cell.angle_gamma   90.00
#
_symmetry.space_group_name_H-M   'P 1'
#
loop_
_entity.id
_entity.type
_entity.pdbx_description
1 polymer ?
#
loop_
_entity_poly.entity_id
_entity_poly.type
_entity_poly.pdbx_seq_one_letter_code
_entity_poly.pdbx_strand_id
1 'polypeptide(L)' 'MLNSAFQVYRGLAGLWMIEDEQSKKATLPNKYGVNDIPLILQDQLLNKDGVQVLDKNTSQFFGKAIICQRAGIALF' A
#
# COMPACT_ATOMS: atom_id res chain seq x y z
N MET A 1 4.04 -22.47 5.20
CA MET A 1 4.54 -21.51 4.20
C MET A 1 3.54 -20.37 4.10
N LEU A 2 3.91 -19.13 4.40
CA LEU A 2 3.00 -17.96 4.39
C LEU A 2 3.01 -17.30 3.01
N ASN A 3 2.43 -17.99 2.02
CA ASN A 3 2.51 -17.58 0.61
C ASN A 3 1.86 -16.21 0.35
N SER A 4 0.69 -15.96 0.93
CA SER A 4 -0.01 -14.67 0.77
C SER A 4 0.76 -13.51 1.40
N ALA A 5 1.34 -13.72 2.58
CA ALA A 5 2.12 -12.69 3.25
C ALA A 5 3.39 -12.32 2.46
N PHE A 6 4.07 -13.31 1.88
CA PHE A 6 5.21 -13.07 0.99
C PHE A 6 4.81 -12.27 -0.26
N GLN A 7 3.69 -12.62 -0.91
CA GLN A 7 3.19 -11.92 -2.09
C GLN A 7 2.85 -10.45 -1.78
N VAL A 8 2.13 -10.20 -0.68
CA VAL A 8 1.78 -8.84 -0.24
C VAL A 8 3.03 -8.05 0.12
N TYR A 9 3.99 -8.66 0.84
CA TYR A 9 5.26 -7.99 1.19
C TYR A 9 6.07 -7.61 -0.05
N ARG A 10 6.02 -8.42 -1.11
CA ARG A 10 6.63 -8.13 -2.42
C ARG A 10 5.82 -7.17 -3.29
N GLY A 11 4.73 -6.59 -2.78
CA GLY A 11 3.98 -5.52 -3.44
C GLY A 11 2.72 -5.98 -4.16
N LEU A 12 2.28 -7.24 -4.02
CA LEU A 12 1.02 -7.70 -4.61
C LEU A 12 -0.18 -7.28 -3.74
N ALA A 13 -0.42 -5.97 -3.68
CA ALA A 13 -1.57 -5.34 -3.06
C ALA A 13 -1.92 -4.07 -3.83
N GLY A 14 -3.19 -3.70 -3.86
CA GLY A 14 -3.67 -2.53 -4.59
C GLY A 14 -4.90 -1.92 -3.92
N LEU A 15 -5.27 -0.72 -4.36
CA LEU A 15 -6.46 -0.03 -3.89
C LEU A 15 -7.58 -0.19 -4.92
N TRP A 16 -8.76 -0.58 -4.43
CA TRP A 16 -10.00 -0.50 -5.19
C TRP A 16 -10.95 0.43 -4.44
N MET A 17 -11.34 1.51 -5.11
CA MET A 17 -12.25 2.51 -4.58
C MET A 17 -13.61 2.35 -5.23
N ILE A 18 -14.66 2.26 -4.41
CA ILE A 18 -16.05 2.13 -4.85
C ILE A 18 -16.75 3.42 -4.47
N GLU A 19 -17.42 4.04 -5.44
CA GLU A 19 -18.16 5.29 -5.28
C GLU A 19 -19.63 5.07 -5.58
N ASP A 20 -20.49 5.81 -4.89
CA ASP A 20 -21.92 5.90 -5.18
C ASP A 20 -22.39 7.34 -5.43
N GLU A 21 -23.62 7.53 -5.88
CA GLU A 21 -24.15 8.86 -6.17
C GLU A 21 -24.28 9.77 -4.95
N GLN A 22 -24.45 9.22 -3.75
CA GLN A 22 -24.57 10.00 -2.51
C GLN A 22 -23.21 10.46 -2.02
N SER A 23 -22.19 9.62 -2.13
CA SER A 23 -20.79 9.93 -1.81
C SER A 23 -20.28 11.14 -2.60
N LYS A 24 -20.74 11.30 -3.84
CA LYS A 24 -20.42 12.45 -4.71
C LYS A 24 -21.09 13.76 -4.29
N LYS A 25 -22.18 13.69 -3.52
CA LYS A 25 -22.92 14.86 -3.02
C LYS A 25 -22.38 15.36 -1.67
N ALA A 26 -21.55 14.56 -1.00
CA ALA A 26 -20.90 14.98 0.23
C ALA A 26 -19.92 16.13 -0.05
N THR A 27 -19.87 17.13 0.84
CA THR A 27 -18.90 18.24 0.77
C THR A 27 -17.52 17.80 1.27
N LEU A 28 -17.00 16.69 0.73
CA LEU A 28 -15.68 16.15 1.02
C LEU A 28 -14.73 16.38 -0.17
N PRO A 29 -13.41 16.43 0.08
CA PRO A 29 -12.43 16.30 -0.99
C PRO A 29 -12.71 15.04 -1.82
N ASN A 30 -12.79 15.18 -3.14
CA ASN A 30 -13.23 14.12 -4.05
C ASN A 30 -12.42 14.06 -5.35
N LYS A 31 -11.29 14.77 -5.40
CA LYS A 31 -10.40 14.78 -6.55
C LYS A 31 -9.15 13.98 -6.23
N TYR A 32 -9.17 12.73 -6.69
CA TYR A 32 -8.08 11.79 -6.49
C TYR A 32 -6.72 12.34 -6.91
N GLY A 33 -5.72 12.15 -6.04
CA GLY A 33 -4.35 12.61 -6.24
C GLY A 33 -4.17 14.13 -6.17
N VAL A 34 -5.23 14.90 -5.88
CA VAL A 34 -5.17 16.35 -5.68
C VAL A 34 -5.55 16.72 -4.26
N ASN A 35 -6.77 16.39 -3.85
CA ASN A 35 -7.25 16.65 -2.49
C ASN A 35 -7.82 15.39 -1.80
N ASP A 36 -7.97 14.30 -2.54
CA ASP A 36 -8.20 12.96 -2.01
C ASP A 36 -6.97 12.08 -2.32
N ILE A 37 -6.16 11.77 -1.32
CA ILE A 37 -4.83 11.18 -1.49
C ILE A 37 -4.78 9.85 -0.71
N PRO A 38 -4.80 8.70 -1.39
CA PRO A 38 -4.64 7.43 -0.71
C PRO A 38 -3.19 7.25 -0.25
N LEU A 39 -3.03 6.81 0.99
CA LEU A 39 -1.74 6.50 1.59
C LEU A 39 -1.68 5.02 1.92
N ILE A 40 -0.87 4.25 1.19
CA ILE A 40 -0.58 2.86 1.53
C ILE A 40 0.73 2.86 2.32
N LEU A 41 0.67 2.41 3.58
CA LEU A 41 1.84 2.29 4.44
C LEU A 41 2.30 0.84 4.48
N GLN A 42 3.60 0.63 4.30
CA GLN A 42 4.23 -0.68 4.44
C GLN A 42 5.51 -0.56 5.27
N ASP A 43 5.66 -1.45 6.23
CA ASP A 43 6.93 -1.64 6.93
C ASP A 43 7.83 -2.55 6.09
N GLN A 44 9.01 -2.07 5.73
CA GLN A 44 9.96 -2.79 4.88
C GLN A 44 11.36 -2.82 5.48
N LEU A 45 12.08 -3.92 5.25
CA LEU A 45 13.50 -4.02 5.54
C LEU A 45 14.26 -3.68 4.27
N LEU A 46 15.06 -2.60 4.34
CA LEU A 46 15.90 -2.16 3.23
C LEU A 46 17.36 -2.48 3.52
N ASN A 47 18.10 -2.90 2.50
CA ASN A 47 19.56 -2.99 2.58
C ASN A 47 20.20 -1.59 2.44
N LYS A 48 21.54 -1.52 2.47
CA LYS A 48 22.28 -0.26 2.35
C LYS A 48 22.07 0.45 1.02
N ASP A 49 21.66 -0.28 0.00
CA ASP A 49 21.39 0.25 -1.35
C ASP A 49 19.91 0.66 -1.52
N GLY A 50 19.10 0.59 -0.46
CA GLY A 50 17.68 0.93 -0.49
C GLY A 50 16.79 -0.14 -1.10
N VAL A 51 17.29 -1.36 -1.32
CA VAL A 51 16.54 -2.47 -1.91
C VAL A 51 15.83 -3.27 -0.82
N GLN A 52 14.57 -3.63 -1.08
CA GLN A 52 13.77 -4.47 -0.18
C GLN A 52 14.33 -5.89 -0.06
N VAL A 53 14.62 -6.30 1.17
CA VAL A 53 15.13 -7.63 1.52
C VAL A 53 14.20 -8.36 2.49
N LEU A 54 14.43 -9.66 2.63
CA LEU A 54 13.69 -10.53 3.54
C LEU A 54 14.65 -11.18 4.51
N ASP A 55 14.34 -11.07 5.81
CA ASP A 55 15.03 -11.88 6.80
C ASP A 55 14.38 -13.27 6.85
N LYS A 56 15.13 -14.29 6.45
CA LYS A 56 14.66 -15.68 6.42
C LYS A 56 14.77 -16.37 7.78
N ASN A 57 15.45 -15.73 8.75
CA ASN A 57 15.68 -16.30 10.08
C ASN A 57 14.56 -15.95 11.06
N THR A 58 13.68 -15.02 10.70
CA THR A 58 12.51 -14.67 11.50
C THR A 58 11.25 -15.31 10.92
N SER A 59 10.25 -15.52 11.76
CA SER A 59 8.94 -16.03 11.34
C SER A 59 7.99 -14.93 10.87
N GLN A 60 8.37 -13.66 10.97
CA GLN A 60 7.51 -12.50 10.75
C GLN A 60 8.22 -11.41 9.94
N PHE A 61 7.49 -10.76 9.04
CA PHE A 61 8.02 -9.66 8.23
C PHE A 61 8.04 -8.37 9.04
N PHE A 62 9.15 -8.08 9.71
CA PHE A 62 9.41 -6.80 10.34
C PHE A 62 10.45 -6.01 9.57
N GLY A 63 10.12 -4.78 9.23
CA GLY A 63 11.02 -3.83 8.62
C GLY A 63 11.68 -2.91 9.64
N LYS A 64 12.44 -1.96 9.11
CA LYS A 64 13.04 -0.85 9.87
C LYS A 64 12.68 0.51 9.25
N ALA A 65 11.89 0.49 8.19
CA ALA A 65 11.54 1.65 7.40
C ALA A 65 10.05 1.59 7.05
N ILE A 66 9.32 2.65 7.40
CA ILE A 66 7.94 2.83 6.99
C ILE A 66 7.96 3.54 5.63
N ILE A 67 7.44 2.89 4.60
CA ILE A 67 7.34 3.41 3.26
C ILE A 67 5.89 3.79 2.98
N CYS A 68 5.68 5.03 2.53
CA CYS A 68 4.39 5.48 2.00
C CYS A 68 4.40 5.36 0.48
N GLN A 69 3.46 4.60 -0.06
CA GLN A 69 3.28 4.41 -1.50
C GLN A 69 2.02 5.12 -1.96
N ARG A 70 2.13 5.77 -3.12
CA ARG A 70 0.96 6.23 -3.87
C ARG A 70 0.25 5.00 -4.42
N ALA A 71 -1.04 4.85 -4.11
CA ALA A 71 -1.86 3.85 -4.78
C ALA A 71 -2.08 4.25 -6.25
N GLY A 72 -2.12 3.28 -7.16
CA GLY A 72 -2.78 3.47 -8.46
C GLY A 72 -4.25 3.05 -8.34
N ILE A 73 -5.17 3.73 -9.02
CA ILE A 73 -6.56 3.27 -9.10
C ILE A 73 -6.67 2.24 -10.22
N ALA A 74 -7.22 1.07 -9.91
CA ALA A 74 -7.82 0.22 -10.93
C ALA A 74 -9.28 0.67 -11.13
N LEU A 75 -9.60 1.23 -12.31
CA LEU A 75 -10.97 1.61 -12.71
C LEU A 75 -11.55 0.46 -13.55
N PHE A 76 -12.74 -0.01 -13.18
CA PHE A 76 -13.58 -0.91 -13.98
C PHE A 76 -15.00 -0.35 -14.03
#